data_AF-A0A921SSS1-F1
#
_entry.id   AF-A0A921SSS1-F1
#
_cell.length_a   1.000
_cell.length_b   1.000
_cell.length_c   1.000
_cell.angle_alpha   90.00
_cell.angle_beta   90.00
_cell.angle_gamma   90.00
#
_symmetry.space_group_name_H-M   'P 1'
#
loop_
_entity.id
_entity.type
_entity.pdbx_description
1 polymer ?
#
loop_
_entity_poly.entity_id
_entity_poly.type
_entity_poly.pdbx_seq_one_letter_code
_entity_poly.pdbx_strand_id
1 'polypeptide(L)'
;MEYLHAALEIAVELGIMLFEWVGVAVLLVSGVLGVVHYVKRDPETRLKLAQGLAMALEFKLGGEILRTVVVRDLSEIALVGAIILLRAALTFLIHWEIKNEEAALPEAGCPDRGEKTE
;
A
#
# COMPACT_ATOMS: atom_id res chain seq x y z
N MET A 1 -10.00 -5.07 40.55
CA MET A 1 -10.74 -4.76 39.30
C MET A 1 -10.05 -3.65 38.51
N GLU A 2 -9.58 -2.58 39.16
CA GLU A 2 -8.82 -1.50 38.51
C GLU A 2 -7.49 -1.95 37.88
N TYR A 3 -6.71 -2.80 38.59
CA TYR A 3 -5.45 -3.33 38.04
C TYR A 3 -5.61 -4.13 36.74
N LEU A 4 -6.74 -4.80 36.54
CA LEU A 4 -7.00 -5.59 35.34
C LEU A 4 -7.32 -4.68 34.14
N HIS A 5 -8.04 -3.58 34.37
CA HIS A 5 -8.30 -2.57 33.34
C HIS A 5 -7.02 -1.84 32.95
N ALA A 6 -6.22 -1.40 33.92
CA ALA A 6 -4.93 -0.76 33.65
C ALA A 6 -3.95 -1.69 32.89
N ALA A 7 -3.91 -2.97 33.25
CA ALA A 7 -3.09 -3.95 32.54
C ALA A 7 -3.56 -4.18 31.09
N LEU A 8 -4.88 -4.19 30.86
CA LEU A 8 -5.46 -4.33 29.52
C LEU A 8 -5.18 -3.10 28.65
N GLU A 9 -5.35 -1.90 29.20
CA GLU A 9 -5.05 -0.64 28.49
C GLU A 9 -3.59 -0.60 28.05
N ILE A 10 -2.64 -0.88 28.95
CA ILE A 10 -1.21 -0.92 28.63
C ILE A 10 -0.91 -1.98 27.56
N ALA A 11 -1.48 -3.18 27.68
CA ALA A 11 -1.26 -4.25 26.71
C ALA A 11 -1.78 -3.88 25.32
N VAL A 12 -2.94 -3.22 25.25
CA VAL A 12 -3.57 -2.81 24.00
C VAL A 12 -2.85 -1.62 23.37
N GLU A 13 -2.43 -0.63 24.15
CA GLU A 13 -1.61 0.48 23.64
C GLU A 13 -0.28 -0.02 23.06
N LEU A 14 0.39 -0.95 23.76
CA LEU A 14 1.59 -1.61 23.23
C LEU A 14 1.28 -2.41 21.96
N GLY A 15 0.16 -3.11 21.93
CA GLY A 15 -0.31 -3.84 20.74
C GLY A 15 -0.51 -2.91 19.55
N ILE A 16 -1.26 -1.81 19.71
CA ILE A 16 -1.52 -0.82 18.66
C ILE A 16 -0.21 -0.26 18.11
N MET A 17 0.69 0.15 19.01
CA MET A 17 2.01 0.66 18.65
C MET A 17 2.78 -0.36 17.80
N LEU A 18 2.81 -1.63 18.22
CA LEU A 18 3.49 -2.70 17.47
C LEU A 18 2.87 -2.91 16.09
N PHE A 19 1.54 -3.01 16.00
CA PHE A 19 0.84 -3.20 14.73
C PHE A 19 1.09 -2.03 13.75
N GLU A 20 1.13 -0.79 14.24
CA GLU A 20 1.47 0.37 13.41
C GLU A 20 2.91 0.33 12.91
N TRP A 21 3.88 0.06 13.78
CA TRP A 21 5.28 -0.02 13.39
C TRP A 21 5.53 -1.12 12.36
N VAL A 22 4.89 -2.28 12.51
CA VAL A 22 4.98 -3.37 11.54
C VAL A 22 4.34 -2.96 10.21
N GLY A 23 3.15 -2.37 10.23
CA GLY A 23 2.47 -1.88 9.02
C GLY A 23 3.32 -0.85 8.25
N VAL A 24 3.91 0.12 8.97
CA VAL A 24 4.80 1.13 8.38
C VAL A 24 6.08 0.48 7.83
N ALA A 25 6.68 -0.46 8.55
CA ALA A 25 7.88 -1.16 8.08
C ALA A 25 7.62 -1.95 6.79
N VAL A 26 6.52 -2.70 6.72
CA VAL A 26 6.11 -3.44 5.52
C VAL A 26 5.84 -2.48 4.36
N LEU A 27 5.17 -1.35 4.60
CA LEU A 27 4.91 -0.33 3.58
C LEU A 27 6.21 0.27 3.03
N LEU A 28 7.16 0.60 3.91
CA LEU A 28 8.46 1.15 3.51
C LEU A 28 9.29 0.13 2.72
N VAL A 29 9.39 -1.11 3.20
CA VAL A 29 10.16 -2.17 2.54
C VAL A 29 9.58 -2.49 1.18
N SER A 30 8.26 -2.66 1.08
CA SER A 30 7.59 -2.91 -0.20
C SER A 30 7.73 -1.72 -1.15
N GLY A 31 7.60 -0.49 -0.66
CA GLY A 31 7.83 0.73 -1.45
C GLY A 31 9.24 0.80 -2.02
N VAL A 32 10.27 0.62 -1.19
CA VAL A 32 11.68 0.63 -1.63
C VAL A 32 11.97 -0.49 -2.63
N LEU A 33 11.54 -1.73 -2.33
CA LEU A 33 11.71 -2.86 -3.24
C LEU A 33 10.99 -2.65 -4.57
N GLY A 34 9.81 -2.03 -4.53
CA GLY A 34 9.05 -1.69 -5.72
C GLY A 34 9.74 -0.64 -6.58
N VAL A 35 10.31 0.41 -5.98
CA VAL A 35 11.10 1.41 -6.72
C VAL A 35 12.33 0.75 -7.36
N VAL A 36 13.06 -0.09 -6.62
CA VAL A 36 14.25 -0.78 -7.14
C VAL A 36 13.90 -1.71 -8.30
N HIS A 37 12.82 -2.48 -8.22
CA HIS A 37 12.40 -3.39 -9.30
C HIS A 37 11.74 -2.66 -10.47
N TYR A 38 11.08 -1.52 -10.22
CA TYR A 38 10.51 -0.66 -11.26
C TYR A 38 11.61 -0.14 -12.18
N VAL A 39 12.72 0.34 -11.61
CA VAL A 39 13.91 0.78 -12.37
C VAL A 39 14.53 -0.38 -13.16
N LYS A 40 14.41 -1.63 -12.67
CA LYS A 40 14.88 -2.83 -13.36
C LYS A 40 13.92 -3.37 -14.45
N ARG A 41 12.79 -2.68 -14.73
CA ARG A 41 11.80 -3.06 -15.76
C ARG A 41 11.18 -4.45 -15.56
N ASP A 42 11.06 -4.91 -14.31
CA ASP A 42 10.50 -6.23 -14.02
C ASP A 42 8.95 -6.21 -14.02
N PRO A 43 8.26 -6.99 -14.88
CA PRO A 43 6.80 -6.97 -14.99
C PRO A 43 6.08 -7.40 -13.70
N GLU A 44 6.74 -8.16 -12.81
CA GLU A 44 6.14 -8.62 -11.54
C GLU A 44 6.09 -7.54 -10.45
N THR A 45 6.78 -6.41 -10.63
CA THR A 45 6.96 -5.35 -9.62
C THR A 45 5.64 -4.86 -9.03
N ARG A 46 4.61 -4.70 -9.87
CA ARG A 46 3.31 -4.19 -9.41
C ARG A 46 2.54 -5.17 -8.55
N LEU A 47 2.67 -6.46 -8.81
CA LEU A 47 2.00 -7.47 -8.00
C LEU A 47 2.62 -7.51 -6.60
N LYS A 48 3.96 -7.48 -6.52
CA LYS A 48 4.71 -7.42 -5.25
C LYS A 48 4.41 -6.14 -4.45
N LEU A 49 4.28 -5.00 -5.13
CA LEU A 49 3.87 -3.74 -4.52
C LEU A 49 2.43 -3.78 -3.99
N ALA A 50 1.47 -4.26 -4.79
CA ALA A 50 0.07 -4.36 -4.38
C ALA A 50 -0.08 -5.28 -3.16
N GLN A 51 0.65 -6.40 -3.14
CA GLN A 51 0.66 -7.34 -2.02
C GLN A 51 1.28 -6.74 -0.76
N GLY A 52 2.38 -5.98 -0.88
CA GLY A 52 2.98 -5.27 0.24
C GLY A 52 2.09 -4.17 0.81
N LEU A 53 1.38 -3.44 -0.05
CA LEU A 53 0.41 -2.44 0.36
C LEU A 53 -0.79 -3.08 1.09
N ALA A 54 -1.33 -4.17 0.56
CA ALA A 54 -2.42 -4.92 1.19
C ALA A 54 -2.02 -5.42 2.60
N MET A 55 -0.83 -6.01 2.72
CA MET A 55 -0.30 -6.49 4.00
C MET A 55 -0.13 -5.34 5.01
N ALA A 56 0.40 -4.19 4.60
CA ALA A 56 0.53 -3.02 5.47
C ALA A 56 -0.84 -2.50 5.97
N LEU A 57 -1.86 -2.55 5.11
CA LEU A 57 -3.23 -2.17 5.47
C LEU A 57 -3.87 -3.17 6.44
N GLU A 58 -3.63 -4.46 6.26
CA GLU A 58 -4.10 -5.50 7.20
C GLU A 58 -3.51 -5.29 8.61
N PHE A 59 -2.23 -4.95 8.72
CA PHE A 59 -1.61 -4.63 10.01
C PHE A 59 -2.18 -3.35 10.65
N LYS A 60 -2.44 -2.31 9.84
CA LYS A 60 -3.12 -1.08 10.30
C LYS A 60 -4.53 -1.38 10.83
N LEU A 61 -5.30 -2.20 10.12
CA LEU A 61 -6.64 -2.63 10.56
C LEU A 61 -6.58 -3.49 11.84
N GLY A 62 -5.55 -4.34 11.99
CA GLY A 62 -5.33 -5.10 13.23
C GLY A 62 -5.18 -4.20 14.46
N GLY A 63 -4.37 -3.13 14.35
CA GLY A 63 -4.23 -2.13 15.41
C GLY A 63 -5.53 -1.39 15.71
N GLU A 64 -6.31 -1.07 14.67
CA GLU A 64 -7.63 -0.45 14.81
C GLU A 64 -8.60 -1.34 15.61
N ILE A 65 -8.64 -2.64 15.28
CA ILE A 65 -9.48 -3.61 15.98
C ILE A 65 -9.10 -3.70 17.46
N LEU A 66 -7.80 -3.78 17.77
CA LEU A 66 -7.31 -3.77 19.15
C LEU A 66 -7.79 -2.53 19.93
N ARG A 67 -7.79 -1.36 19.28
CA ARG A 67 -8.27 -0.11 19.89
C ARG A 67 -9.77 -0.14 20.19
N THR A 68 -10.59 -0.69 19.28
CA THR A 68 -12.05 -0.81 19.49
C THR A 68 -12.46 -1.81 20.58
N VAL A 69 -11.58 -2.75 20.94
CA VAL A 69 -11.80 -3.69 22.04
C VAL A 69 -11.76 -2.99 23.41
N VAL A 70 -11.04 -1.86 23.52
CA VAL A 70 -10.86 -1.12 24.79
C VAL A 70 -11.65 0.19 24.81
N VAL A 71 -11.64 0.98 23.73
CA VAL A 71 -12.28 2.30 23.67
C VAL A 71 -13.25 2.35 22.48
N ARG A 72 -14.53 2.61 22.75
CA ARG A 72 -15.60 2.63 21.74
C ARG A 72 -15.83 4.01 21.11
N ASP A 73 -14.80 4.82 20.91
CA ASP A 73 -14.90 6.15 20.28
C ASP A 73 -14.39 6.12 18.84
N LEU A 74 -15.31 5.87 17.90
CA LEU A 74 -15.03 5.53 16.50
C LEU A 74 -14.76 6.74 15.59
N SER A 75 -15.09 7.95 16.02
CA SER A 75 -15.17 9.14 15.16
C SER A 75 -13.82 9.73 14.78
N GLU A 76 -12.89 9.88 15.72
CA GLU A 76 -11.55 10.43 15.44
C GLU A 76 -10.66 9.42 14.71
N ILE A 77 -10.81 8.14 15.08
CA ILE A 77 -10.09 7.01 14.49
C ILE A 77 -10.47 6.86 13.01
N ALA A 78 -11.77 6.87 12.69
CA ALA A 78 -12.26 6.75 11.32
C ALA A 78 -11.79 7.88 10.40
N LEU A 79 -11.66 9.11 10.92
CA LEU A 79 -11.19 10.26 10.14
C LEU A 79 -9.72 10.10 9.72
N VAL A 80 -8.86 9.71 10.65
CA VAL A 80 -7.43 9.49 10.38
C VAL A 80 -7.24 8.30 9.44
N GLY A 81 -7.97 7.20 9.66
CA GLY A 81 -8.00 6.05 8.76
C GLY A 81 -8.43 6.42 7.34
N ALA A 82 -9.50 7.21 7.21
CA ALA A 82 -10.00 7.67 5.91
C ALA A 82 -8.97 8.51 5.14
N ILE A 83 -8.23 9.40 5.81
CA ILE A 83 -7.19 10.22 5.17
C ILE A 83 -6.03 9.35 4.65
N ILE A 84 -5.58 8.37 5.43
CA ILE A 84 -4.50 7.45 5.04
C ILE A 84 -4.95 6.60 3.83
N LEU A 85 -6.18 6.11 3.85
CA LEU A 85 -6.76 5.29 2.79
C LEU A 85 -6.96 6.09 1.50
N LEU A 86 -7.50 7.31 1.60
CA LEU A 86 -7.60 8.26 0.48
C LEU A 86 -6.22 8.53 -0.14
N ARG A 87 -5.19 8.75 0.67
CA ARG A 87 -3.84 8.99 0.18
C ARG A 87 -3.26 7.79 -0.56
N ALA A 88 -3.47 6.57 -0.04
CA ALA A 88 -3.05 5.35 -0.70
C ALA A 88 -3.79 5.15 -2.03
N ALA A 89 -5.11 5.37 -2.05
CA ALA A 89 -5.93 5.25 -3.24
C ALA A 89 -5.51 6.25 -4.33
N LEU A 90 -5.36 7.55 -3.98
CA LEU A 90 -4.97 8.59 -4.94
C LEU A 90 -3.58 8.31 -5.54
N THR A 91 -2.63 7.91 -4.69
CA THR A 91 -1.26 7.58 -5.13
C THR A 91 -1.24 6.34 -6.02
N PHE A 92 -2.05 5.32 -5.70
CA PHE A 92 -2.17 4.10 -6.51
C PHE A 92 -2.86 4.35 -7.84
N LEU A 93 -3.87 5.22 -7.87
CA LEU A 93 -4.63 5.55 -9.07
C LEU A 93 -3.74 6.30 -10.08
N ILE A 94 -2.95 7.27 -9.62
CA ILE A 94 -1.93 7.94 -10.45
C ILE A 94 -0.89 6.94 -10.95
N HIS A 95 -0.42 6.04 -10.08
CA HIS A 95 0.56 5.02 -10.49
C HIS A 95 -0.02 4.01 -11.51
N TRP A 96 -1.33 3.73 -11.45
CA TRP A 96 -1.97 2.83 -12.40
C TRP A 96 -2.19 3.49 -13.76
N GLU A 97 -2.54 4.77 -13.77
CA GLU A 97 -2.68 5.54 -15.02
C GLU A 97 -1.36 5.57 -15.80
N ILE A 98 -0.26 5.90 -15.13
CA ILE A 98 1.07 5.99 -15.76
C ILE A 98 1.50 4.65 -16.38
N LYS A 99 1.25 3.51 -15.71
CA LYS A 99 1.57 2.20 -16.31
C LYS A 99 0.65 1.83 -17.48
N ASN A 100 -0.62 2.26 -17.45
CA ASN A 100 -1.55 1.95 -18.52
C ASN A 100 -1.21 2.71 -19.82
N GLU A 101 -0.63 3.90 -19.69
CA GLU A 101 -0.14 4.71 -20.82
C GLU A 101 1.13 4.13 -21.47
N GLU A 102 2.05 3.53 -20.71
CA GLU A 102 3.22 2.82 -21.27
C GLU A 102 2.85 1.58 -22.12
N ALA A 103 1.66 1.01 -21.92
CA ALA A 103 1.16 -0.12 -22.71
C ALA A 103 0.38 0.32 -23.97
N ALA A 104 0.11 1.62 -24.13
CA ALA A 104 -0.73 2.18 -25.19
C ALA A 104 0.06 2.88 -26.31
N LEU A 105 1.39 2.78 -26.33
CA LEU A 105 2.16 3.05 -27.54
C LEU A 105 2.20 1.77 -28.38
N PRO A 106 1.35 1.63 -29.42
CA PRO A 106 1.55 0.58 -30.41
C PRO A 106 2.94 0.77 -31.01
N GLU A 107 3.65 -0.33 -31.23
CA GLU A 107 4.81 -0.32 -32.11
C GLU A 107 4.39 0.36 -33.42
N ALA A 108 4.86 1.59 -33.62
CA ALA A 108 4.89 2.22 -34.92
C ALA A 108 5.97 1.48 -35.73
N GLY A 109 5.64 0.25 -36.14
CA GLY A 109 6.32 -0.44 -37.22
C GLY A 109 6.23 0.45 -38.45
N CYS A 110 7.37 1.03 -38.81
CA CYS A 110 7.51 1.84 -40.00
C CYS A 110 7.06 1.01 -41.23
N PRO A 111 6.28 1.58 -42.16
CA PRO A 111 5.93 0.87 -43.39
C PRO A 111 7.18 0.77 -44.26
N ASP A 112 7.73 -0.43 -44.43
CA ASP A 112 8.74 -0.68 -45.45
C ASP A 112 8.07 -0.60 -46.84
N ARG A 113 8.19 0.58 -47.41
CA ARG A 113 7.81 0.93 -48.77
C ARG A 113 8.76 0.18 -49.70
N GLY A 114 8.18 -0.65 -50.57
CA GLY A 114 8.91 -1.50 -51.49
C GLY A 114 10.07 -0.83 -52.22
N GLU A 115 11.16 -1.59 -52.30
CA GLU A 115 12.25 -1.40 -53.23
C GLU A 115 12.15 -2.47 -54.34
N LYS A 116 12.16 -2.00 -55.58
CA LYS A 116 12.18 -2.76 -56.83
C LYS A 116 13.63 -3.10 -57.18
N THR A 117 13.90 -4.31 -57.69
CA THR A 117 14.98 -4.75 -58.64
C THR A 117 15.16 -6.26 -58.40
N GLU A 118 15.23 -7.20 -59.33
CA GLU A 118 15.39 -7.30 -60.80
C GLU A 118 14.80 -8.66 -61.23
#